data_AF-D7JBP1-F1
#
_entry.id   AF-D7JBP1-F1
#
_cell.length_a   1.000
_cell.length_b   1.000
_cell.length_c   1.000
_cell.angle_alpha   90.00
_cell.angle_beta   90.00
_cell.angle_gamma   90.00
#
_symmetry.space_group_name_H-M   'P 1'
#
loop_
_entity.id
_entity.type
_entity.pdbx_description
1 polymer ?
#
loop_
_entity_poly.entity_id
_entity_poly.type
_entity_poly.pdbx_seq_one_letter_code
_entity_poly.pdbx_strand_id
1 'polypeptide(L)' 'MYMRTMIYRIFTGCYIVAALVLVAACNDGLDIQTKYLFTVETMPVPKELKVNETAEIRCELKREGRWEDARYTIR' A
#
# COMPACT_ATOMS: atom_id res chain seq x y z
N MET A 1 4.58 -8.72 -54.77
CA MET A 1 5.42 -7.75 -54.02
C MET A 1 4.58 -6.78 -53.18
N TYR A 2 3.54 -6.14 -53.74
CA TYR A 2 2.66 -5.17 -53.04
C TYR A 2 1.90 -5.73 -51.82
N MET A 3 1.23 -6.88 -51.96
CA MET A 3 0.48 -7.52 -50.86
C MET A 3 1.35 -7.84 -49.64
N ARG A 4 2.59 -8.29 -49.87
CA ARG A 4 3.52 -8.66 -48.79
C ARG A 4 3.92 -7.43 -47.98
N THR A 5 4.22 -6.32 -48.64
CA THR A 5 4.54 -5.04 -47.99
C THR A 5 3.33 -4.46 -47.24
N MET A 6 2.13 -4.60 -47.79
CA MET A 6 0.90 -4.16 -47.13
C MET A 6 0.61 -4.95 -45.85
N ILE A 7 0.79 -6.28 -45.89
CA ILE A 7 0.68 -7.15 -44.71
C ILE A 7 1.71 -6.76 -43.64
N TYR A 8 2.98 -6.54 -44.01
CA TYR A 8 4.00 -6.10 -43.06
C TYR A 8 3.64 -4.78 -42.38
N ARG A 9 3.12 -3.80 -43.12
CA ARG A 9 2.69 -2.50 -42.57
C ARG A 9 1.55 -2.64 -41.56
N ILE A 10 0.60 -3.54 -41.81
CA ILE A 10 -0.49 -3.85 -40.89
C ILE A 10 0.06 -4.47 -39.60
N PHE A 11 0.94 -5.47 -39.70
CA PHE A 11 1.55 -6.10 -38.52
C PHE A 11 2.37 -5.11 -37.67
N THR A 12 3.18 -4.26 -38.30
CA THR A 12 3.91 -3.20 -37.57
C THR A 12 2.96 -2.22 -36.89
N GLY A 13 1.87 -1.82 -37.55
CA GLY A 13 0.85 -0.95 -36.95
C GLY A 13 0.19 -1.59 -35.74
N CYS A 14 -0.22 -2.87 -35.85
CA CYS A 14 -0.78 -3.62 -34.74
C CYS A 14 0.19 -3.75 -33.56
N TYR A 15 1.49 -3.96 -33.84
CA TYR A 15 2.50 -4.08 -32.80
C TYR A 15 2.69 -2.77 -32.03
N ILE A 16 2.68 -1.63 -32.73
CA ILE A 16 2.78 -0.30 -32.10
C ILE A 16 1.56 -0.02 -31.24
N VAL A 17 0.35 -0.30 -31.74
CA VAL A 17 -0.89 -0.11 -30.97
C VAL A 17 -0.91 -0.99 -29.72
N ALA A 18 -0.51 -2.26 -29.84
CA ALA A 18 -0.42 -3.17 -28.71
C ALA A 18 0.59 -2.69 -27.66
N ALA A 19 1.77 -2.20 -28.09
CA ALA A 19 2.77 -1.64 -27.20
C ALA A 19 2.26 -0.40 -26.45
N LEU A 20 1.55 0.50 -27.14
CA LEU A 20 0.96 1.70 -26.51
C LEU A 20 -0.10 1.35 -25.46
N VAL A 21 -0.95 0.35 -25.74
CA VAL A 21 -1.97 -0.12 -24.78
C VAL A 21 -1.32 -0.73 -23.54
N LEU A 22 -0.25 -1.54 -23.71
CA LEU A 22 0.47 -2.13 -22.59
C LEU A 22 1.11 -1.07 -21.69
N VAL A 23 1.72 -0.04 -22.27
CA VAL A 23 2.31 1.07 -21.50
C VAL A 23 1.25 1.89 -20.79
N ALA A 24 0.10 2.15 -21.44
CA ALA A 24 -1.01 2.87 -20.81
C ALA A 24 -1.72 2.07 -19.70
N ALA A 25 -1.62 0.73 -19.73
CA ALA A 25 -2.17 -0.15 -18.71
C ALA A 25 -1.27 -0.27 -17.47
N CYS A 26 0.01 0.11 -17.55
CA CYS A 26 0.86 0.30 -16.38
C CYS A 26 0.39 1.53 -15.61
N ASN A 27 -0.54 1.33 -14.67
CA ASN A 27 -0.91 2.33 -13.68
C ASN A 27 0.01 2.18 -12.46
N ASP A 28 0.68 3.26 -12.07
CA ASP A 28 1.54 3.31 -10.87
C ASP A 28 0.75 3.18 -9.56
N GLY A 29 -0.59 3.27 -9.64
CA GLY A 29 -1.52 3.07 -8.54
C GLY A 29 -1.78 1.59 -8.23
N LEU A 30 -0.74 0.81 -7.94
CA LEU A 30 -0.92 -0.40 -7.16
C LEU A 30 -1.14 0.03 -5.70
N ASP A 31 -2.39 0.32 -5.35
CA ASP A 31 -2.79 0.47 -3.94
C ASP A 31 -2.78 -0.93 -3.31
N ILE A 32 -1.57 -1.44 -3.06
CA ILE A 32 -1.36 -2.58 -2.20
C ILE A 32 -1.90 -2.11 -0.85
N GLN A 33 -3.10 -2.58 -0.50
CA GLN A 33 -3.70 -2.41 0.82
C GLN A 33 -2.74 -2.99 1.83
N THR A 34 -1.75 -2.20 2.22
CA THR A 34 -0.70 -2.62 3.12
C THR A 34 -1.30 -2.47 4.50
N LYS A 35 -2.12 -3.45 4.86
CA LYS A 35 -2.57 -3.63 6.22
C LYS A 35 -1.32 -3.97 7.02
N TYR A 36 -0.70 -2.97 7.60
CA TYR A 36 0.30 -3.17 8.64
C TYR A 36 -0.47 -3.67 9.85
N LEU A 37 -0.67 -4.99 9.99
CA LEU A 37 -1.37 -5.51 11.15
C LEU A 37 -0.55 -5.17 12.40
N PHE A 38 -1.18 -4.42 13.31
CA PHE A 38 -0.64 -4.05 14.59
C PHE A 38 -1.74 -4.09 15.66
N THR A 39 -1.33 -4.39 16.88
CA THR A 39 -2.18 -4.35 18.07
C THR A 39 -1.51 -3.47 19.11
N VAL A 40 -2.29 -2.69 19.83
CA VAL A 40 -1.81 -1.94 20.99
C VAL A 40 -2.28 -2.69 22.23
N GLU A 41 -1.34 -3.21 23.00
CA GLU A 41 -1.61 -3.83 24.29
C GLU A 41 -1.42 -2.78 25.38
N THR A 42 -2.36 -2.71 26.31
CA THR A 42 -2.29 -1.82 27.46
C THR A 42 -2.41 -2.63 28.74
N MET A 43 -1.62 -2.28 29.76
CA MET A 43 -1.79 -2.83 31.09
C MET A 43 -3.15 -2.43 31.69
N PRO A 44 -3.72 -3.20 32.64
CA PRO A 44 -4.95 -2.82 33.32
C PRO A 44 -4.79 -1.47 34.03
N VAL A 45 -5.62 -0.50 33.67
CA VAL A 45 -5.61 0.85 34.25
C VAL A 45 -6.73 1.02 35.29
N PRO A 46 -6.54 1.89 36.31
CA PRO A 46 -7.61 2.25 37.23
C PRO A 46 -8.79 2.88 36.49
N LYS A 47 -10.02 2.43 36.79
CA LYS A 47 -11.25 3.00 36.21
C LYS A 47 -11.67 4.31 36.85
N GLU A 48 -11.20 4.56 38.06
CA GLU A 48 -11.47 5.76 38.85
C GLU A 48 -10.15 6.38 39.28
N LEU A 49 -10.07 7.70 39.22
CA LEU A 49 -8.93 8.49 39.66
C LEU A 49 -9.43 9.59 40.59
N LYS A 50 -8.75 9.78 41.72
CA LYS A 50 -9.01 10.89 42.63
C LYS A 50 -8.47 12.19 42.03
N VAL A 51 -8.99 13.32 42.51
CA VAL A 51 -8.49 14.64 42.13
C VAL A 51 -7.00 14.73 42.51
N ASN A 52 -6.15 15.05 41.52
CA ASN A 52 -4.68 15.08 41.61
C ASN A 52 -3.98 13.71 41.70
N GLU A 53 -4.65 12.62 41.33
CA GLU A 53 -4.02 11.30 41.21
C GLU A 53 -3.51 11.08 39.78
N THR A 54 -2.30 10.54 39.65
CA THR A 54 -1.67 10.24 38.35
C THR A 54 -1.75 8.73 38.09
N ALA A 55 -2.36 8.34 36.97
CA ALA A 55 -2.31 6.96 36.49
C ALA A 55 -1.11 6.76 35.57
N GLU A 56 -0.45 5.61 35.70
CA GLU A 56 0.48 5.13 34.69
C GLU A 56 -0.28 4.33 33.63
N ILE A 57 -0.10 4.71 32.36
CA ILE A 57 -0.62 3.94 31.21
C ILE A 57 0.57 3.44 30.43
N ARG A 58 0.79 2.13 30.47
CA ARG A 58 1.83 1.47 29.68
C ARG A 58 1.20 0.89 28.42
N CYS A 59 1.56 1.47 27.28
CA CYS A 59 1.18 1.01 25.97
C CYS A 59 2.34 0.26 25.31
N GLU A 60 2.08 -0.89 24.73
CA GLU A 60 3.04 -1.64 23.91
C GLU A 60 2.46 -1.84 22.51
N LEU A 61 3.24 -1.46 21.49
CA LEU A 61 2.88 -1.66 20.09
C LEU A 61 3.41 -3.01 19.62
N LYS A 62 2.53 -4.01 19.50
CA LYS A 62 2.83 -5.30 18.88
C LYS A 62 2.63 -5.19 17.37
N ARG A 63 3.71 -5.38 16.61
CA ARG A 63 3.71 -5.36 15.15
C ARG A 63 3.96 -6.77 14.65
N GLU A 64 3.22 -7.23 13.63
CA GLU A 64 3.49 -8.53 13.00
C GLU A 64 4.78 -8.54 12.17
N GLY A 65 5.21 -7.36 11.71
CA GLY A 65 6.41 -7.18 10.90
C GLY A 65 7.08 -5.83 11.14
N ARG A 66 8.26 -5.66 10.56
CA ARG A 66 9.01 -4.40 10.61
C ARG A 66 9.15 -3.86 9.20
N TRP A 67 8.28 -2.92 8.87
CA TRP A 67 8.24 -2.25 7.58
C TRP A 67 8.87 -0.86 7.70
N GLU A 68 9.69 -0.45 6.73
CA GLU A 68 10.41 0.83 6.79
C GLU A 68 9.49 2.06 6.76
N ASP A 69 8.37 1.99 6.02
CA ASP A 69 7.45 3.13 5.86
C ASP A 69 6.29 3.15 6.87
N ALA A 70 6.21 2.19 7.80
CA ALA A 70 5.13 2.14 8.79
C ALA A 70 5.33 3.20 9.90
N ARG A 71 4.52 4.26 9.88
CA ARG A 71 4.49 5.32 10.91
C ARG A 71 3.23 5.22 11.77
N TYR A 72 3.41 5.25 13.09
CA TYR A 72 2.31 5.16 14.07
C TYR A 72 2.20 6.48 14.83
N THR A 73 0.98 7.02 14.94
CA THR A 73 0.69 8.28 15.62
C THR A 73 -0.40 8.10 16.67
N ILE A 74 -0.22 8.73 17.83
CA ILE A 74 -1.23 8.84 18.90
C ILE A 74 -1.67 10.32 19.00
N ARG A 75 -2.97 10.59 19.17
CA ARG A 75 -3.53 11.93 19.33
C ARG A 75 -4.54 11.93 20.47
#